data_AF-A0A7W1YHK8-F1
#
_entry.id   AF-A0A7W1YHK8-F1
#
_cell.length_a   1.000
_cell.length_b   1.000
_cell.length_c   1.000
_cell.angle_alpha   90.00
_cell.angle_beta   90.00
_cell.angle_gamma   90.00
#
_symmetry.space_group_name_H-M   'P 1'
#
loop_
_entity.id
_entity.type
_entity.pdbx_description
1 polymer ?
#
loop_
_entity_poly.entity_id
_entity_poly.type
_entity_poly.pdbx_seq_one_letter_code
_entity_poly.pdbx_strand_id
1 'polypeptide(L)'
;MRTTLARFIDRRTFLKGAGVAIALPWLESLSAAEPGQAVPARPRCMINLTHKFGMYAPSFHPSGAGAGYDMTDGLRPLERHRKVMTVFKNLGLSVSGGHAAAPCILSDMKRSEANSHPDGGITVDARAAELYATATRFPMLNLWGNPDNDQHTSFARSGAKIPYVGSPLELFNLLFTEQTAEEKEVRGVELAGNRSVLDTVNESARRLAAIVSVRDRSRLDDYFTSVRDAERKVQVYRDWLSIPKPAAPPLLGERIAAVKKESQTKTYDAFIELIPLVLQIDSSRIVTMDVFTNPNWDLPGITDNYHSLTHHGQ
;
A
#
# COMPACT_ATOMS: atom_id res chain seq x y z
N MET A 1 -26.19 33.94 36.06
CA MET A 1 -26.19 34.37 34.65
C MET A 1 -24.75 34.50 34.19
N ARG A 2 -24.26 33.56 33.37
CA ARG A 2 -22.97 33.69 32.65
C ARG A 2 -23.30 33.65 31.17
N THR A 3 -23.08 34.78 30.50
CA THR A 3 -23.37 34.99 29.09
C THR A 3 -22.25 34.36 28.26
N THR A 4 -22.57 33.33 27.48
CA THR A 4 -21.64 32.75 26.50
C THR A 4 -21.60 33.69 25.29
N LEU A 5 -20.54 34.48 25.16
CA LEU A 5 -20.29 35.28 23.96
C LEU A 5 -19.83 34.35 22.84
N ALA A 6 -20.73 34.02 21.92
CA ALA A 6 -20.37 33.41 20.64
C ALA A 6 -19.43 34.37 19.90
N ARG A 7 -18.18 33.96 19.70
CA ARG A 7 -17.18 34.74 18.97
C ARG A 7 -17.45 34.57 17.48
N PHE A 8 -18.32 35.42 16.92
CA PHE A 8 -18.54 35.48 15.48
C PHE A 8 -17.25 35.89 14.78
N ILE A 9 -16.73 35.02 13.91
CA ILE A 9 -15.63 35.37 13.02
C ILE A 9 -16.15 36.39 12.01
N ASP A 10 -15.50 37.54 11.96
CA ASP A 10 -15.86 38.61 11.02
C ASP A 10 -15.77 38.12 9.56
N ARG A 11 -16.79 38.44 8.76
CA ARG A 11 -16.90 38.02 7.35
C ARG A 11 -15.68 38.43 6.52
N ARG A 12 -15.07 39.58 6.84
CA ARG A 12 -13.86 40.06 6.14
C ARG A 12 -12.63 39.25 6.55
N THR A 13 -12.54 38.81 7.81
CA THR A 13 -11.50 37.87 8.27
C THR A 13 -11.66 36.50 7.63
N PHE A 14 -12.89 35.99 7.51
CA PHE A 14 -13.18 34.75 6.80
C PHE A 14 -12.77 34.83 5.31
N LEU A 15 -13.14 35.90 4.61
CA LEU A 15 -12.80 36.08 3.20
C LEU A 15 -11.29 36.34 2.97
N LYS A 16 -10.59 36.98 3.92
CA LYS A 16 -9.13 37.13 3.88
C LYS A 16 -8.41 35.80 4.15
N GLY A 17 -8.97 34.94 5.00
CA GLY A 17 -8.42 33.62 5.31
C GLY A 17 -8.73 32.54 4.26
N ALA A 18 -9.85 32.66 3.55
CA ALA A 18 -10.27 31.70 2.51
C ALA A 18 -9.24 31.56 1.37
N GLY A 19 -8.55 32.64 1.01
CA GLY A 19 -7.46 32.60 0.03
C GLY A 19 -6.21 31.86 0.50
N VAL A 20 -5.96 31.81 1.81
CA VAL A 20 -4.83 31.08 2.42
C VAL A 20 -5.20 29.63 2.73
N ALA A 21 -6.47 29.34 3.00
CA ALA A 21 -6.98 27.99 3.27
C ALA A 21 -6.90 27.05 2.05
N ILE A 22 -6.81 27.58 0.82
CA ILE A 22 -6.58 26.76 -0.38
C ILE A 22 -5.12 26.24 -0.44
N ALA A 23 -4.19 26.90 0.27
CA ALA A 23 -2.77 26.56 0.26
C ALA A 23 -2.29 25.82 1.53
N LEU A 24 -3.09 25.79 2.60
CA LEU A 24 -2.72 25.13 3.86
C LEU A 24 -3.40 23.77 3.99
N PRO A 25 -2.67 22.72 4.44
CA PRO A 25 -3.28 21.47 4.88
C PRO A 25 -4.37 21.73 5.91
N TRP A 26 -5.39 20.87 5.95
CA TRP A 26 -6.44 20.95 6.98
C TRP A 26 -5.81 20.90 8.38
N LEU A 27 -5.78 22.05 9.06
CA LEU A 27 -5.27 22.17 10.41
C LEU A 27 -6.41 21.87 11.39
N GLU A 28 -6.36 20.70 12.04
CA GLU A 28 -7.35 20.28 13.05
C GLU A 28 -7.52 21.31 14.18
N SER A 29 -6.47 22.09 14.46
CA SER A 29 -6.46 23.20 15.43
C SER A 29 -7.38 24.37 15.08
N LEU A 30 -7.85 24.44 13.82
CA LEU A 30 -8.81 25.45 13.35
C LEU A 30 -10.23 24.89 13.23
N SER A 31 -10.43 23.59 13.48
CA SER A 31 -11.79 23.06 13.58
C SER A 31 -12.35 23.50 14.94
N ALA A 32 -13.34 24.40 14.90
CA ALA A 32 -14.15 24.71 16.06
C ALA A 32 -15.02 23.48 16.33
N ALA A 33 -14.46 22.49 17.01
CA ALA A 33 -15.23 21.36 17.50
C ALA A 33 -16.24 21.91 18.52
N GLU A 34 -17.52 21.86 18.17
CA GLU A 34 -18.62 22.04 19.12
C GLU A 34 -18.38 21.05 20.28
N PRO A 35 -18.42 21.49 21.55
CA PRO A 35 -18.22 20.59 22.68
C PRO A 35 -19.30 19.49 22.66
N GLY A 36 -18.88 18.25 22.34
CA GLY A 36 -19.77 17.08 22.26
C GLY A 36 -19.76 16.34 20.92
N GLN A 37 -19.17 16.90 19.85
CA GLN A 37 -18.94 16.14 18.62
C GLN A 37 -17.71 15.24 18.79
N ALA A 38 -17.91 13.92 18.64
CA ALA A 38 -16.81 12.98 18.53
C ALA A 38 -15.93 13.38 17.34
N VAL A 39 -14.65 13.66 17.59
CA VAL A 39 -13.67 13.82 16.52
C VAL A 39 -13.74 12.55 15.67
N PRO A 40 -14.02 12.64 14.34
CA PRO A 40 -14.04 11.46 13.51
C PRO A 40 -12.71 10.74 13.67
N ALA A 41 -12.75 9.46 14.07
CA ALA A 41 -11.55 8.69 14.30
C ALA A 41 -10.71 8.69 13.01
N ARG A 42 -9.46 9.14 13.10
CA ARG A 42 -8.54 9.10 11.96
C ARG A 42 -8.49 7.67 11.41
N PRO A 43 -8.63 7.48 10.09
CA PRO A 43 -8.52 6.15 9.50
C PRO A 43 -7.21 5.48 9.89
N ARG A 44 -7.24 4.18 10.19
CA ARG A 44 -6.02 3.43 10.51
C ARG A 44 -5.34 3.04 9.21
N CYS A 45 -4.10 3.51 9.02
CA CYS A 45 -3.28 3.14 7.88
C CYS A 45 -2.33 1.98 8.23
N MET A 46 -1.95 1.20 7.23
CA MET A 46 -0.95 0.15 7.33
C MET A 46 0.13 0.39 6.27
N ILE A 47 1.39 0.41 6.69
CA ILE A 47 2.54 0.49 5.81
C ILE A 47 3.43 -0.71 6.12
N ASN A 48 3.64 -1.58 5.14
CA ASN A 48 4.55 -2.72 5.24
C ASN A 48 5.79 -2.43 4.42
N LEU A 49 6.95 -2.39 5.06
CA LEU A 49 8.24 -2.33 4.40
C LEU A 49 8.89 -3.70 4.52
N THR A 50 8.89 -4.47 3.44
CA THR A 50 9.43 -5.83 3.46
C THR A 50 10.85 -5.85 2.92
N HIS A 51 11.80 -6.29 3.75
CA HIS A 51 13.18 -6.54 3.36
C HIS A 51 13.37 -8.05 3.18
N LYS A 52 13.32 -8.52 1.94
CA LYS A 52 13.56 -9.94 1.65
C LYS A 52 14.99 -10.32 1.96
N PHE A 53 15.17 -11.59 2.34
CA PHE A 53 16.45 -12.17 2.77
C PHE A 53 17.03 -11.62 4.07
N GLY A 54 16.24 -10.80 4.79
CA GLY A 54 16.57 -10.34 6.13
C GLY A 54 17.53 -9.15 6.10
N MET A 55 18.00 -8.78 7.28
CA MET A 55 18.95 -7.69 7.52
C MET A 55 20.12 -8.23 8.36
N TYR A 56 21.21 -7.45 8.46
CA TYR A 56 22.32 -7.80 9.35
C TYR A 56 21.86 -7.83 10.82
N ALA A 57 21.63 -9.04 11.34
CA ALA A 57 20.96 -9.26 12.63
C ALA A 57 21.62 -8.55 13.83
N PRO A 58 22.96 -8.52 13.98
CA PRO A 58 23.62 -7.77 15.06
C PRO A 58 23.34 -6.27 15.05
N SER A 59 23.08 -5.68 13.87
CA SER A 59 22.76 -4.26 13.73
C SER A 59 21.26 -3.96 13.87
N PHE A 60 20.38 -4.96 13.76
CA PHE A 60 18.93 -4.77 13.85
C PHE A 60 18.32 -5.20 15.19
N HIS A 61 18.77 -6.29 15.80
CA HIS A 61 18.14 -6.84 17.00
C HIS A 61 18.81 -6.38 18.29
N PRO A 62 18.12 -5.63 19.16
CA PRO A 62 18.67 -5.21 20.43
C PRO A 62 18.86 -6.38 21.40
N SER A 63 19.70 -6.17 22.40
CA SER A 63 19.84 -7.07 23.55
C SER A 63 18.84 -6.70 24.64
N GLY A 64 18.28 -7.71 25.32
CA GLY A 64 17.26 -7.51 26.34
C GLY A 64 15.84 -7.33 25.78
N ALA A 65 14.86 -7.21 26.68
CA ALA A 65 13.44 -7.05 26.38
C ALA A 65 12.83 -5.89 27.17
N GLY A 66 11.61 -5.49 26.80
CA GLY A 66 10.91 -4.36 27.42
C GLY A 66 11.22 -3.02 26.76
N ALA A 67 10.69 -1.92 27.27
CA ALA A 67 10.79 -0.60 26.62
C ALA A 67 12.20 0.04 26.66
N GLY A 68 13.07 -0.46 27.54
CA GLY A 68 14.40 0.11 27.82
C GLY A 68 15.57 -0.59 27.12
N TYR A 69 15.34 -1.31 26.02
CA TYR A 69 16.44 -1.94 25.27
C TYR A 69 17.38 -0.89 24.64
N ASP A 70 18.65 -1.22 24.48
CA ASP A 70 19.63 -0.34 23.81
C ASP A 70 19.36 -0.27 22.30
N MET A 71 19.38 0.93 21.69
CA MET A 71 19.33 0.99 20.22
C MET A 71 20.60 0.43 19.63
N THR A 72 20.42 -0.50 18.70
CA THR A 72 21.47 -0.94 17.78
C THR A 72 21.76 0.14 16.73
N ASP A 73 22.86 0.00 16.00
CA ASP A 73 23.23 0.94 14.94
C ASP A 73 22.13 1.10 13.88
N GLY A 74 21.50 -0.01 13.46
CA GLY A 74 20.41 0.01 12.48
C GLY A 74 19.11 0.62 12.99
N LEU A 75 18.87 0.65 14.30
CA LEU A 75 17.67 1.25 14.90
C LEU A 75 17.88 2.69 15.37
N ARG A 76 19.13 3.15 15.49
CA ARG A 76 19.48 4.49 15.96
C ARG A 76 18.75 5.62 15.21
N PRO A 77 18.56 5.58 13.87
CA PRO A 77 17.77 6.59 13.17
C PRO A 77 16.32 6.72 13.65
N LEU A 78 15.78 5.68 14.30
CA LEU A 78 14.41 5.62 14.81
C LEU A 78 14.30 5.94 16.32
N GLU A 79 15.39 6.35 16.99
CA GLU A 79 15.39 6.67 18.44
C GLU A 79 14.27 7.64 18.81
N ARG A 80 14.04 8.68 18.01
CA ARG A 80 12.97 9.67 18.23
C ARG A 80 11.56 9.05 18.26
N HIS A 81 11.39 7.85 17.72
CA HIS A 81 10.12 7.11 17.65
C HIS A 81 10.03 5.95 18.66
N ARG A 82 11.01 5.77 19.55
CA ARG A 82 11.07 4.66 20.52
C ARG A 82 9.74 4.41 21.25
N LYS A 83 9.06 5.46 21.69
CA LYS A 83 7.81 5.36 22.46
C LYS A 83 6.64 4.75 21.68
N VAL A 84 6.74 4.67 20.36
CA VAL A 84 5.71 4.13 19.46
C VAL A 84 6.25 3.00 18.58
N MET A 85 7.43 2.47 18.92
CA MET A 85 8.11 1.43 18.17
C MET A 85 8.25 0.17 19.03
N THR A 86 7.95 -0.99 18.45
CA THR A 86 8.20 -2.29 19.05
C THR A 86 9.07 -3.10 18.11
N VAL A 87 10.16 -3.67 18.63
CA VAL A 87 11.04 -4.55 17.88
C VAL A 87 10.78 -5.97 18.34
N PHE A 88 10.35 -6.82 17.42
CA PHE A 88 10.18 -8.23 17.69
C PHE A 88 11.45 -9.00 17.32
N LYS A 89 11.80 -9.99 18.14
CA LYS A 89 12.91 -10.92 17.92
C LYS A 89 12.36 -12.34 17.98
N ASN A 90 12.97 -13.26 17.24
CA ASN A 90 12.55 -14.66 17.12
C ASN A 90 11.16 -14.85 16.48
N LEU A 91 10.73 -13.92 15.63
CA LEU A 91 9.65 -14.17 14.68
C LEU A 91 10.24 -14.81 13.43
N GLY A 92 9.67 -15.93 13.01
CA GLY A 92 10.08 -16.65 11.81
C GLY A 92 8.86 -17.15 11.05
N LEU A 93 9.05 -17.45 9.77
CA LEU A 93 8.05 -18.12 8.95
C LEU A 93 8.05 -19.61 9.30
N SER A 94 6.86 -20.21 9.39
CA SER A 94 6.68 -21.66 9.42
C SER A 94 7.06 -22.29 8.08
N VAL A 95 7.02 -21.50 7.01
CA VAL A 95 7.41 -21.91 5.66
C VAL A 95 8.94 -21.94 5.52
N SER A 96 9.48 -23.12 5.20
CA SER A 96 10.88 -23.32 4.81
C SER A 96 11.06 -23.42 3.29
N GLY A 97 12.27 -23.11 2.80
CA GLY A 97 12.59 -23.18 1.37
C GLY A 97 13.58 -22.13 0.84
N GLY A 98 14.30 -21.41 1.70
CA GLY A 98 15.22 -20.35 1.27
C GLY A 98 14.47 -19.26 0.49
N HIS A 99 14.94 -18.95 -0.73
CA HIS A 99 14.29 -17.99 -1.63
C HIS A 99 12.83 -18.29 -1.92
N ALA A 100 12.42 -19.56 -1.94
CA ALA A 100 11.04 -19.93 -2.20
C ALA A 100 10.09 -19.53 -1.05
N ALA A 101 10.63 -19.24 0.14
CA ALA A 101 9.84 -18.79 1.30
C ALA A 101 9.68 -17.26 1.36
N ALA A 102 10.48 -16.47 0.65
CA ALA A 102 10.42 -15.01 0.71
C ALA A 102 9.03 -14.41 0.34
N PRO A 103 8.30 -14.96 -0.66
CA PRO A 103 6.91 -14.58 -0.95
C PRO A 103 5.94 -14.70 0.23
N CYS A 104 6.27 -15.55 1.21
CA CYS A 104 5.37 -15.90 2.29
C CYS A 104 5.43 -14.91 3.46
N ILE A 105 6.25 -13.86 3.38
CA ILE A 105 6.49 -12.93 4.50
C ILE A 105 5.22 -12.27 5.06
N LEU A 106 4.18 -12.10 4.22
CA LEU A 106 2.90 -11.51 4.62
C LEU A 106 1.74 -12.52 4.76
N SER A 107 1.98 -13.82 4.57
CA SER A 107 0.95 -14.86 4.63
C SER A 107 1.34 -16.09 5.47
N ASP A 108 2.63 -16.28 5.75
CA ASP A 108 3.23 -17.51 6.26
C ASP A 108 2.73 -18.78 5.55
N MET A 109 2.54 -18.70 4.23
CA MET A 109 1.91 -19.76 3.46
C MET A 109 2.49 -19.90 2.06
N LYS A 110 2.85 -21.13 1.68
CA LYS A 110 3.23 -21.44 0.29
C LYS A 110 2.01 -21.29 -0.62
N ARG A 111 2.21 -20.71 -1.80
CA ARG A 111 1.12 -20.54 -2.77
C ARG A 111 0.49 -21.88 -3.20
N SER A 112 1.27 -22.96 -3.23
CA SER A 112 0.77 -24.31 -3.53
C SER A 112 -0.23 -24.86 -2.49
N GLU A 113 -0.21 -24.32 -1.27
CA GLU A 113 -1.04 -24.78 -0.15
C GLU A 113 -2.31 -23.94 0.02
N ALA A 114 -2.38 -22.79 -0.67
CA ALA A 114 -3.42 -21.80 -0.50
C ALA A 114 -4.84 -22.33 -0.72
N ASN A 115 -5.04 -23.26 -1.68
CA ASN A 115 -6.34 -23.85 -1.98
C ASN A 115 -6.84 -24.80 -0.87
N SER A 116 -5.97 -25.22 0.04
CA SER A 116 -6.33 -26.07 1.19
C SER A 116 -6.64 -25.24 2.44
N HIS A 117 -6.51 -23.91 2.37
CA HIS A 117 -6.73 -23.01 3.51
C HIS A 117 -8.03 -22.22 3.32
N PRO A 118 -8.86 -22.03 4.37
CA PRO A 118 -10.13 -21.28 4.27
C PRO A 118 -10.01 -19.85 3.73
N ASP A 119 -8.83 -19.24 3.90
CA ASP A 119 -8.54 -17.87 3.49
C ASP A 119 -7.77 -17.74 2.16
N GLY A 120 -7.56 -18.84 1.42
CA GLY A 120 -7.05 -18.78 0.03
C GLY A 120 -5.63 -18.22 -0.12
N GLY A 121 -4.85 -18.16 0.96
CA GLY A 121 -3.51 -17.57 0.99
C GLY A 121 -3.49 -16.05 0.79
N ILE A 122 -4.56 -15.35 1.18
CA ILE A 122 -4.59 -13.88 1.23
C ILE A 122 -3.49 -13.35 2.15
N THR A 123 -2.81 -12.29 1.74
CA THR A 123 -1.77 -11.64 2.54
C THR A 123 -2.36 -10.60 3.50
N VAL A 124 -1.65 -10.29 4.59
CA VAL A 124 -2.16 -9.39 5.65
C VAL A 124 -2.53 -8.00 5.13
N ASP A 125 -1.80 -7.49 4.15
CA ASP A 125 -2.05 -6.21 3.48
C ASP A 125 -3.31 -6.27 2.61
N ALA A 126 -3.47 -7.33 1.81
CA ALA A 126 -4.67 -7.55 1.00
C ALA A 126 -5.91 -7.71 1.88
N ARG A 127 -5.79 -8.41 3.01
CA ARG A 127 -6.85 -8.54 4.01
C ARG A 127 -7.22 -7.19 4.63
N ALA A 128 -6.23 -6.34 4.91
CA ALA A 128 -6.48 -4.98 5.39
C ALA A 128 -7.13 -4.10 4.30
N ALA A 129 -6.75 -4.28 3.03
CA ALA A 129 -7.32 -3.57 1.89
C ALA A 129 -8.81 -3.90 1.68
N GLU A 130 -9.25 -5.13 1.96
CA GLU A 130 -10.67 -5.52 1.92
C GLU A 130 -11.54 -4.62 2.84
N LEU A 131 -10.98 -4.11 3.95
CA LEU A 131 -11.70 -3.24 4.90
C LEU A 131 -11.89 -1.80 4.38
N TYR A 132 -11.07 -1.38 3.42
CA TYR A 132 -11.05 -0.01 2.88
C TYR A 132 -11.35 0.07 1.38
N ALA A 133 -11.76 -1.04 0.75
CA ALA A 133 -11.74 -1.19 -0.71
C ALA A 133 -12.50 -0.10 -1.48
N THR A 134 -13.54 0.51 -0.91
CA THR A 134 -14.30 1.60 -1.54
C THR A 134 -14.04 2.98 -0.94
N ALA A 135 -13.27 3.05 0.14
CA ALA A 135 -13.00 4.30 0.87
C ALA A 135 -11.90 5.15 0.23
N THR A 136 -11.03 4.54 -0.57
CA THR A 136 -9.87 5.19 -1.20
C THR A 136 -9.79 4.86 -2.69
N ARG A 137 -9.10 5.71 -3.46
CA ARG A 137 -8.92 5.53 -4.92
C ARG A 137 -8.23 4.21 -5.26
N PHE A 138 -7.26 3.84 -4.45
CA PHE A 138 -6.57 2.56 -4.53
C PHE A 138 -6.82 1.81 -3.21
N PRO A 139 -7.40 0.59 -3.26
CA PRO A 139 -7.59 -0.23 -2.06
C PRO A 139 -6.28 -0.51 -1.33
N MET A 140 -5.21 -0.70 -2.11
CA MET A 140 -3.84 -0.74 -1.65
C MET A 140 -2.88 -0.34 -2.78
N LEU A 141 -1.67 0.06 -2.40
CA LEU A 141 -0.55 0.24 -3.32
C LEU A 141 0.55 -0.74 -2.95
N ASN A 142 0.97 -1.55 -3.93
CA ASN A 142 2.11 -2.44 -3.81
C ASN A 142 3.26 -1.83 -4.61
N LEU A 143 4.42 -1.57 -3.99
CA LEU A 143 5.46 -0.71 -4.55
C LEU A 143 6.78 -1.45 -4.75
N TRP A 144 7.50 -1.07 -5.81
CA TRP A 144 8.90 -1.37 -6.12
C TRP A 144 9.31 -2.84 -6.32
N GLY A 145 8.47 -3.80 -5.98
CA GLY A 145 8.76 -5.20 -6.25
C GLY A 145 8.88 -5.52 -7.74
N ASN A 146 9.44 -6.70 -8.03
CA ASN A 146 9.68 -7.14 -9.39
C ASN A 146 8.46 -7.91 -9.92
N PRO A 147 7.78 -7.40 -10.97
CA PRO A 147 6.59 -8.04 -11.50
C PRO A 147 6.89 -9.38 -12.20
N ASP A 148 8.13 -9.57 -12.66
CA ASP A 148 8.53 -10.65 -13.55
C ASP A 148 9.11 -11.87 -12.82
N ASN A 149 9.24 -11.82 -11.48
CA ASN A 149 9.76 -12.93 -10.71
C ASN A 149 8.70 -13.66 -9.88
N ASP A 150 9.08 -14.83 -9.36
CA ASP A 150 8.28 -15.66 -8.46
C ASP A 150 8.26 -15.13 -7.02
N GLN A 151 8.93 -14.00 -6.76
CA GLN A 151 9.11 -13.43 -5.43
C GLN A 151 7.98 -12.46 -5.05
N HIS A 152 6.77 -12.61 -5.58
CA HIS A 152 5.68 -11.66 -5.31
C HIS A 152 5.22 -11.73 -3.85
N THR A 153 5.01 -10.58 -3.18
CA THR A 153 4.76 -10.54 -1.72
C THR A 153 3.30 -10.36 -1.32
N SER A 154 2.46 -9.83 -2.22
CA SER A 154 1.07 -9.46 -1.92
C SER A 154 0.07 -10.18 -2.82
N PHE A 155 -0.86 -10.93 -2.22
CA PHE A 155 -1.83 -11.75 -2.94
C PHE A 155 -3.25 -11.49 -2.44
N ALA A 156 -4.18 -11.33 -3.38
CA ALA A 156 -5.61 -11.24 -3.09
C ALA A 156 -6.16 -12.59 -2.61
N ARG A 157 -7.41 -12.59 -2.10
CA ARG A 157 -8.12 -13.80 -1.66
C ARG A 157 -8.21 -14.88 -2.74
N SER A 158 -8.46 -14.45 -3.95
CA SER A 158 -8.45 -15.28 -5.16
C SER A 158 -7.08 -15.91 -5.50
N GLY A 159 -6.02 -15.52 -4.80
CA GLY A 159 -4.65 -15.91 -5.10
C GLY A 159 -3.99 -15.11 -6.22
N ALA A 160 -4.69 -14.13 -6.79
CA ALA A 160 -4.13 -13.25 -7.79
C ALA A 160 -3.00 -12.38 -7.20
N LYS A 161 -1.90 -12.23 -7.93
CA LYS A 161 -0.83 -11.28 -7.61
C LYS A 161 -1.40 -9.86 -7.62
N ILE A 162 -1.12 -9.08 -6.58
CA ILE A 162 -1.45 -7.65 -6.55
C ILE A 162 -0.32 -6.88 -7.22
N PRO A 163 -0.55 -6.24 -8.39
CA PRO A 163 0.52 -5.70 -9.23
C PRO A 163 1.32 -4.62 -8.52
N TYR A 164 2.62 -4.58 -8.80
CA TYR A 164 3.51 -3.52 -8.30
C TYR A 164 3.36 -2.25 -9.14
N VAL A 165 3.50 -1.11 -8.48
CA VAL A 165 3.91 0.16 -9.08
C VAL A 165 5.43 0.16 -9.08
N GLY A 166 6.03 0.00 -10.26
CA GLY A 166 7.43 -0.39 -10.41
C GLY A 166 8.42 0.76 -10.29
N SER A 167 7.97 2.01 -10.39
CA SER A 167 8.84 3.18 -10.29
C SER A 167 8.21 4.34 -9.51
N PRO A 168 9.03 5.23 -8.90
CA PRO A 168 8.54 6.43 -8.23
C PRO A 168 7.78 7.36 -9.18
N LEU A 169 8.20 7.47 -10.44
CA LEU A 169 7.52 8.30 -11.44
C LEU A 169 6.14 7.74 -11.79
N GLU A 170 6.01 6.41 -11.91
CA GLU A 170 4.71 5.76 -12.08
C GLU A 170 3.79 6.03 -10.88
N LEU A 171 4.30 5.93 -9.65
CA LEU A 171 3.54 6.28 -8.45
C LEU A 171 3.14 7.76 -8.45
N PHE A 172 4.05 8.67 -8.75
CA PHE A 172 3.75 10.10 -8.83
C PHE A 172 2.63 10.38 -9.83
N ASN A 173 2.70 9.82 -11.03
CA ASN A 173 1.67 9.98 -12.05
C ASN A 173 0.33 9.38 -11.61
N LEU A 174 0.37 8.24 -10.93
CA LEU A 174 -0.81 7.60 -10.38
C LEU A 174 -1.51 8.49 -9.35
N LEU A 175 -0.76 9.24 -8.54
CA LEU A 175 -1.31 10.10 -7.48
C LEU A 175 -1.74 11.48 -7.96
N PHE A 176 -0.98 12.12 -8.85
CA PHE A 176 -1.14 13.56 -9.13
C PHE A 176 -1.41 13.91 -10.59
N THR A 177 -1.04 13.05 -11.54
CA THR A 177 -1.23 13.34 -12.96
C THR A 177 -2.67 13.05 -13.34
N GLU A 178 -3.37 14.10 -13.73
CA GLU A 178 -4.78 14.01 -14.06
C GLU A 178 -5.00 13.67 -15.54
N GLN A 179 -5.99 12.84 -15.79
CA GLN A 179 -6.36 12.41 -17.13
C GLN A 179 -7.25 13.46 -17.81
N THR A 180 -7.09 13.62 -19.13
CA THR A 180 -7.96 14.46 -19.95
C THR A 180 -9.39 13.92 -19.98
N ALA A 181 -10.36 14.74 -20.40
CA ALA A 181 -11.74 14.30 -20.54
C ALA A 181 -11.87 13.11 -21.51
N GLU A 182 -11.13 13.15 -22.62
CA GLU A 182 -11.09 12.08 -23.63
C GLU A 182 -10.48 10.79 -23.05
N GLU A 183 -9.38 10.88 -22.32
CA GLU A 183 -8.77 9.71 -21.66
C GLU A 183 -9.69 9.09 -20.61
N LYS A 184 -10.44 9.91 -19.87
CA LYS A 184 -11.46 9.43 -18.92
C LYS A 184 -12.61 8.75 -19.64
N GLU A 185 -13.07 9.29 -20.77
CA GLU A 185 -14.13 8.66 -21.57
C GLU A 185 -13.70 7.28 -22.08
N VAL A 186 -12.53 7.19 -22.70
CA VAL A 186 -11.95 5.91 -23.18
C VAL A 186 -11.83 4.90 -22.05
N ARG A 187 -11.31 5.32 -20.89
CA ARG A 187 -11.21 4.46 -19.71
C ARG A 187 -12.57 4.04 -19.17
N GLY A 188 -13.56 4.93 -19.22
CA GLY A 188 -14.94 4.63 -18.82
C GLY A 188 -15.57 3.53 -19.67
N VAL A 189 -15.37 3.60 -20.99
CA VAL A 189 -15.82 2.58 -21.94
C VAL A 189 -15.12 1.24 -21.68
N GLU A 190 -13.81 1.24 -21.47
CA GLU A 190 -13.04 0.04 -21.13
C GLU A 190 -13.57 -0.63 -19.85
N LEU A 191 -13.78 0.15 -18.78
CA LEU A 191 -14.31 -0.35 -17.51
C LEU A 191 -15.75 -0.87 -17.63
N ALA A 192 -16.57 -0.27 -18.51
CA ALA A 192 -17.90 -0.79 -18.81
C ALA A 192 -17.83 -2.14 -19.56
N GLY A 193 -16.93 -2.25 -20.54
CA GLY A 193 -16.65 -3.50 -21.25
C GLY A 193 -16.18 -4.62 -20.32
N ASN A 194 -15.22 -4.32 -19.43
CA ASN A 194 -14.70 -5.27 -18.45
C ASN A 194 -15.82 -5.81 -17.54
N ARG A 195 -16.75 -4.95 -17.11
CA ARG A 195 -17.91 -5.39 -16.31
C ARG A 195 -18.81 -6.36 -17.10
N SER A 196 -19.13 -6.03 -18.35
CA SER A 196 -19.98 -6.89 -19.21
C SER A 196 -19.36 -8.28 -19.44
N VAL A 197 -18.03 -8.32 -19.65
CA VAL A 197 -17.28 -9.58 -19.75
C VAL A 197 -17.38 -10.38 -18.46
N LEU A 198 -17.18 -9.74 -17.30
CA LEU A 198 -17.28 -10.40 -16.00
C LEU A 198 -18.70 -10.93 -15.73
N ASP A 199 -19.74 -10.19 -16.11
CA ASP A 199 -21.14 -10.62 -15.99
C ASP A 199 -21.40 -11.89 -16.83
N THR A 200 -20.98 -11.89 -18.10
CA THR A 200 -21.12 -13.03 -19.02
C THR A 200 -20.38 -14.28 -18.52
N VAL A 201 -19.18 -14.06 -18.00
CA VAL A 201 -18.34 -15.08 -17.40
C VAL A 201 -19.00 -15.69 -16.16
N ASN A 202 -19.55 -14.84 -15.28
CA ASN A 202 -20.21 -15.26 -14.05
C ASN A 202 -21.46 -16.10 -14.35
N GLU A 203 -22.28 -15.71 -15.33
CA GLU A 203 -23.43 -16.50 -15.78
C GLU A 203 -23.02 -17.88 -16.31
N SER A 204 -21.96 -17.93 -17.12
CA SER A 204 -21.44 -19.19 -17.67
C SER A 204 -20.90 -20.11 -16.57
N ALA A 205 -20.17 -19.55 -15.61
CA ALA A 205 -19.69 -20.30 -14.45
C ALA A 205 -20.83 -20.81 -13.57
N ARG A 206 -21.93 -20.06 -13.38
CA ARG A 206 -23.12 -20.51 -12.64
C ARG A 206 -23.82 -21.68 -13.32
N ARG A 207 -23.93 -21.67 -14.65
CA ARG A 207 -24.47 -22.80 -15.42
C ARG A 207 -23.60 -24.05 -15.24
N LEU A 208 -22.27 -23.88 -15.28
CA LEU A 208 -21.33 -24.98 -15.06
C LEU A 208 -21.43 -25.52 -13.62
N ALA A 209 -21.56 -24.64 -12.62
CA ALA A 209 -21.70 -25.03 -11.21
C ALA A 209 -22.89 -25.97 -10.95
N ALA A 210 -23.96 -25.88 -11.75
CA ALA A 210 -25.14 -26.73 -11.64
C ALA A 210 -24.90 -28.18 -12.08
N ILE A 211 -23.87 -28.45 -12.90
CA ILE A 211 -23.66 -29.76 -13.55
C ILE A 211 -22.32 -30.42 -13.18
N VAL A 212 -21.43 -29.73 -12.46
CA VAL A 212 -20.14 -30.29 -12.06
C VAL A 212 -20.20 -31.18 -10.81
N SER A 213 -19.21 -32.05 -10.69
CA SER A 213 -19.01 -32.92 -9.54
C SER A 213 -18.74 -32.12 -8.26
N VAL A 214 -19.00 -32.72 -7.10
CA VAL A 214 -18.66 -32.12 -5.79
C VAL A 214 -17.16 -31.79 -5.69
N ARG A 215 -16.30 -32.60 -6.32
CA ARG A 215 -14.84 -32.40 -6.33
C ARG A 215 -14.43 -31.14 -7.11
N ASP A 216 -15.16 -30.79 -8.16
CA ASP A 216 -14.84 -29.63 -9.00
C ASP A 216 -15.50 -28.33 -8.50
N ARG A 217 -16.49 -28.42 -7.61
CA ARG A 217 -17.15 -27.24 -7.01
C ARG A 217 -16.16 -26.32 -6.30
N SER A 218 -15.18 -26.87 -5.57
CA SER A 218 -14.20 -26.03 -4.87
C SER A 218 -13.38 -25.16 -5.83
N ARG A 219 -13.04 -25.68 -7.02
CA ARG A 219 -12.35 -24.90 -8.06
C ARG A 219 -13.22 -23.80 -8.65
N LEU A 220 -14.53 -24.04 -8.76
CA LEU A 220 -15.48 -23.01 -9.18
C LEU A 220 -15.67 -21.95 -8.09
N ASP A 221 -15.62 -22.31 -6.81
CA ASP A 221 -15.68 -21.34 -5.72
C ASP A 221 -14.48 -20.39 -5.72
N ASP A 222 -13.27 -20.91 -5.96
CA ASP A 222 -12.05 -20.10 -6.18
C ASP A 222 -12.23 -19.16 -7.38
N TYR A 223 -12.79 -19.67 -8.48
CA TYR A 223 -13.08 -18.89 -9.68
C TYR A 223 -14.07 -17.75 -9.41
N PHE A 224 -15.20 -18.04 -8.75
CA PHE A 224 -16.18 -17.02 -8.38
C PHE A 224 -15.59 -15.96 -7.45
N THR A 225 -14.68 -16.35 -6.57
CA THR A 225 -13.94 -15.40 -5.71
C THR A 225 -13.07 -14.45 -6.55
N SER A 226 -12.36 -14.98 -7.55
CA SER A 226 -11.57 -14.19 -8.51
C SER A 226 -12.44 -13.22 -9.33
N VAL A 227 -13.59 -13.68 -9.83
CA VAL A 227 -14.53 -12.83 -10.58
C VAL A 227 -15.05 -11.69 -9.70
N ARG A 228 -15.45 -11.97 -8.44
CA ARG A 228 -15.91 -10.92 -7.50
C ARG A 228 -14.82 -9.90 -7.17
N ASP A 229 -13.57 -10.35 -7.02
CA ASP A 229 -12.44 -9.43 -6.80
C ASP A 229 -12.23 -8.50 -8.01
N ALA A 230 -12.32 -9.04 -9.22
CA ALA A 230 -12.23 -8.26 -10.46
C ALA A 230 -13.39 -7.27 -10.60
N GLU A 231 -14.63 -7.69 -10.35
CA GLU A 231 -15.82 -6.82 -10.37
C GLU A 231 -15.67 -5.65 -9.39
N ARG A 232 -15.23 -5.93 -8.16
CA ARG A 232 -15.00 -4.91 -7.13
C ARG A 232 -13.95 -3.89 -7.59
N LYS A 233 -12.85 -4.36 -8.18
CA LYS A 233 -11.77 -3.51 -8.69
C LYS A 233 -12.26 -2.60 -9.82
N VAL A 234 -13.02 -3.14 -10.77
CA VAL A 234 -13.64 -2.38 -11.86
C VAL A 234 -14.58 -1.31 -11.33
N GLN A 235 -15.39 -1.66 -10.32
CA GLN A 235 -16.33 -0.73 -9.71
C GLN A 235 -15.61 0.44 -9.02
N VAL A 236 -14.59 0.16 -8.21
CA VAL A 236 -13.77 1.20 -7.56
C VAL A 236 -13.15 2.14 -8.58
N TYR A 237 -12.52 1.61 -9.65
CA TYR A 237 -11.94 2.49 -10.67
C TYR A 237 -12.97 3.37 -11.38
N ARG A 238 -14.18 2.86 -11.60
CA ARG A 238 -15.27 3.65 -12.18
C ARG A 238 -15.68 4.79 -11.25
N ASP A 239 -15.87 4.49 -9.96
CA ASP A 239 -16.34 5.47 -8.97
C ASP A 239 -15.32 6.62 -8.78
N TRP A 240 -14.03 6.33 -8.93
CA TRP A 240 -12.97 7.32 -8.79
C TRP A 240 -12.56 8.02 -10.09
N LEU A 241 -13.10 7.63 -11.24
CA LEU A 241 -12.73 8.19 -12.54
C LEU A 241 -13.14 9.67 -12.67
N SER A 242 -14.28 10.04 -12.10
CA SER A 242 -14.81 11.41 -12.12
C SER A 242 -14.27 12.27 -10.99
N ILE A 243 -13.67 11.67 -9.95
CA ILE A 243 -13.12 12.39 -8.82
C ILE A 243 -11.78 13.00 -9.23
N PRO A 244 -11.58 14.33 -9.11
CA PRO A 244 -10.31 14.97 -9.45
C PRO A 244 -9.16 14.46 -8.58
N LYS A 245 -7.96 14.44 -9.16
CA LYS A 245 -6.72 14.22 -8.38
C LYS A 245 -6.26 15.52 -7.71
N PRO A 246 -5.60 15.44 -6.53
CA PRO A 246 -5.02 16.61 -5.90
C PRO A 246 -3.84 17.14 -6.72
N ALA A 247 -3.53 18.42 -6.53
CA ALA A 247 -2.34 19.02 -7.13
C ALA A 247 -1.05 18.47 -6.50
N ALA A 248 -0.03 18.24 -7.32
CA ALA A 248 1.29 17.87 -6.83
C ALA A 248 1.95 19.03 -6.07
N PRO A 249 2.75 18.74 -5.02
CA PRO A 249 3.66 19.72 -4.45
C PRO A 249 4.61 20.31 -5.52
N PRO A 250 4.96 21.61 -5.43
CA PRO A 250 5.86 22.25 -6.41
C PRO A 250 7.19 21.51 -6.54
N LEU A 251 7.70 21.40 -7.78
CA LEU A 251 8.96 20.74 -8.15
C LEU A 251 9.06 19.25 -7.81
N LEU A 252 8.08 18.65 -7.15
CA LEU A 252 8.12 17.22 -6.79
C LEU A 252 8.16 16.36 -8.05
N GLY A 253 7.31 16.64 -9.04
CA GLY A 253 7.28 15.89 -10.30
C GLY A 253 8.62 15.90 -11.03
N GLU A 254 9.25 17.07 -11.13
CA GLU A 254 10.58 17.22 -11.75
C GLU A 254 11.67 16.46 -10.98
N ARG A 255 11.66 16.55 -9.65
CA ARG A 255 12.61 15.82 -8.78
C ARG A 255 12.44 14.31 -8.92
N ILE A 256 11.20 13.81 -8.90
CA ILE A 256 10.90 12.39 -9.06
C ILE A 256 11.27 11.91 -10.47
N ALA A 257 10.99 12.70 -11.51
CA ALA A 257 11.37 12.38 -12.89
C ALA A 257 12.89 12.35 -13.11
N ALA A 258 13.67 13.07 -12.30
CA ALA A 258 15.13 13.05 -12.34
C ALA A 258 15.76 11.81 -11.68
N VAL A 259 14.98 10.95 -11.01
CA VAL A 259 15.47 9.71 -10.40
C VAL A 259 15.77 8.69 -11.49
N LYS A 260 17.06 8.36 -11.64
CA LYS A 260 17.53 7.32 -12.56
C LYS A 260 17.20 5.94 -12.00
N LYS A 261 16.64 5.06 -12.84
CA LYS A 261 16.23 3.70 -12.48
C LYS A 261 17.38 2.86 -11.90
N GLU A 262 18.60 3.16 -12.32
CA GLU A 262 19.82 2.45 -11.89
C GLU A 262 20.21 2.78 -10.45
N SER A 263 19.86 3.97 -9.95
CA SER A 263 20.18 4.41 -8.58
C SER A 263 19.16 3.88 -7.60
N GLN A 264 19.54 2.82 -6.87
CA GLN A 264 18.63 2.10 -5.97
C GLN A 264 18.33 2.94 -4.72
N THR A 265 19.33 3.61 -4.16
CA THR A 265 19.16 4.51 -3.01
C THR A 265 18.22 5.66 -3.34
N LYS A 266 18.41 6.33 -4.49
CA LYS A 266 17.49 7.42 -4.89
C LYS A 266 16.09 6.93 -5.21
N THR A 267 15.96 5.72 -5.75
CA THR A 267 14.66 5.09 -5.99
C THR A 267 13.94 4.79 -4.67
N TYR A 268 14.66 4.24 -3.70
CA TYR A 268 14.14 4.00 -2.34
C TYR A 268 13.71 5.30 -1.67
N ASP A 269 14.58 6.32 -1.65
CA ASP A 269 14.29 7.63 -1.06
C ASP A 269 13.05 8.27 -1.68
N ALA A 270 12.91 8.17 -3.01
CA ALA A 270 11.74 8.69 -3.72
C ALA A 270 10.44 7.97 -3.35
N PHE A 271 10.46 6.64 -3.18
CA PHE A 271 9.28 5.93 -2.68
C PHE A 271 8.96 6.32 -1.23
N ILE A 272 9.95 6.38 -0.36
CA ILE A 272 9.78 6.79 1.04
C ILE A 272 9.25 8.24 1.15
N GLU A 273 9.65 9.13 0.23
CA GLU A 273 9.11 10.50 0.15
C GLU A 273 7.65 10.53 -0.32
N LEU A 274 7.26 9.65 -1.25
CA LEU A 274 5.90 9.59 -1.80
C LEU A 274 4.89 8.91 -0.87
N ILE A 275 5.30 7.92 -0.06
CA ILE A 275 4.39 7.16 0.82
C ILE A 275 3.59 8.07 1.79
N PRO A 276 4.20 9.04 2.51
CA PRO A 276 3.45 9.98 3.33
C PRO A 276 2.41 10.77 2.54
N LEU A 277 2.70 11.13 1.29
CA LEU A 277 1.76 11.86 0.43
C LEU A 277 0.56 11.00 0.05
N VAL A 278 0.75 9.70 -0.21
CA VAL A 278 -0.35 8.75 -0.42
C VAL A 278 -1.37 8.82 0.72
N LEU A 279 -0.88 8.85 1.96
CA LEU A 279 -1.72 8.91 3.16
C LEU A 279 -2.34 10.30 3.35
N GLN A 280 -1.59 11.37 3.11
CA GLN A 280 -2.07 12.75 3.28
C GLN A 280 -3.23 13.07 2.34
N ILE A 281 -3.19 12.56 1.10
CA ILE A 281 -4.25 12.75 0.11
C ILE A 281 -5.31 11.63 0.14
N ASP A 282 -5.23 10.72 1.10
CA ASP A 282 -6.09 9.54 1.28
C ASP A 282 -6.29 8.72 -0.03
N SER A 283 -5.24 8.64 -0.86
CA SER A 283 -5.29 7.86 -2.11
C SER A 283 -5.27 6.35 -1.85
N SER A 284 -4.61 5.94 -0.77
CA SER A 284 -4.66 4.59 -0.20
C SER A 284 -4.35 4.66 1.29
N ARG A 285 -4.94 3.75 2.07
CA ARG A 285 -4.60 3.55 3.50
C ARG A 285 -3.66 2.38 3.72
N ILE A 286 -3.49 1.53 2.71
CA ILE A 286 -2.66 0.34 2.75
C ILE A 286 -1.55 0.48 1.71
N VAL A 287 -0.30 0.43 2.17
CA VAL A 287 0.86 0.47 1.29
C VAL A 287 1.79 -0.66 1.68
N THR A 288 2.19 -1.47 0.71
CA THR A 288 3.27 -2.45 0.85
C THR A 288 4.38 -2.02 -0.09
N MET A 289 5.59 -1.87 0.42
CA MET A 289 6.79 -1.62 -0.37
C MET A 289 7.74 -2.78 -0.19
N ASP A 290 8.11 -3.36 -1.32
CA ASP A 290 8.95 -4.54 -1.39
C ASP A 290 10.36 -4.13 -1.78
N VAL A 291 11.26 -4.15 -0.81
CA VAL A 291 12.67 -3.85 -1.03
C VAL A 291 13.29 -5.05 -1.73
N PHE A 292 13.63 -4.82 -3.00
CA PHE A 292 13.98 -5.87 -3.95
C PHE A 292 15.11 -6.78 -3.45
N THR A 293 15.13 -7.99 -4.00
CA THR A 293 15.98 -9.11 -3.57
C THR A 293 17.45 -8.90 -3.84
N ASN A 294 17.86 -8.00 -4.75
CA ASN A 294 19.26 -7.85 -5.13
C ASN A 294 19.73 -6.43 -5.54
N PRO A 295 19.28 -5.33 -4.90
CA PRO A 295 19.82 -4.03 -5.23
C PRO A 295 21.31 -3.98 -4.87
N ASN A 296 22.12 -3.50 -5.80
CA ASN A 296 23.34 -2.83 -5.41
C ASN A 296 22.91 -1.42 -4.97
N TRP A 297 23.01 -1.13 -3.67
CA TRP A 297 22.55 0.11 -3.04
C TRP A 297 23.34 1.35 -3.46
N ASP A 298 24.24 1.26 -4.45
CA ASP A 298 25.00 2.40 -4.97
C ASP A 298 25.69 3.24 -3.88
N LEU A 299 26.05 2.56 -2.77
CA LEU A 299 26.68 3.17 -1.60
C LEU A 299 28.21 3.19 -1.75
N PRO A 300 28.87 4.32 -1.44
CA PRO A 300 30.33 4.39 -1.50
C PRO A 300 31.00 3.33 -0.63
N GLY A 301 31.96 2.59 -1.22
CA GLY A 301 32.71 1.55 -0.52
C GLY A 301 32.01 0.19 -0.44
N ILE A 302 30.80 0.04 -0.98
CA ILE A 302 30.08 -1.24 -1.06
C ILE A 302 30.12 -1.73 -2.51
N THR A 303 30.84 -2.84 -2.74
CA THR A 303 31.02 -3.42 -4.08
C THR A 303 30.14 -4.65 -4.31
N ASP A 304 29.71 -5.33 -3.26
CA ASP A 304 28.81 -6.47 -3.32
C ASP A 304 27.34 -6.04 -3.32
N ASN A 305 26.48 -6.90 -3.86
CA ASN A 305 25.05 -6.68 -3.81
C ASN A 305 24.48 -7.01 -2.42
N TYR A 306 23.34 -6.39 -2.07
CA TYR A 306 22.67 -6.59 -0.78
C TYR A 306 22.47 -8.06 -0.42
N HIS A 307 22.05 -8.87 -1.39
CA HIS A 307 21.74 -10.27 -1.16
C HIS A 307 22.96 -11.07 -0.72
N SER A 308 24.07 -10.92 -1.43
CA SER A 308 25.34 -11.56 -1.11
C SER A 308 25.80 -11.19 0.29
N LEU A 309 25.72 -9.91 0.66
CA LEU A 309 26.07 -9.44 2.00
C LEU A 309 25.23 -10.11 3.09
N THR A 310 23.92 -10.24 2.87
CA THR A 310 23.04 -10.94 3.84
C THR A 310 23.40 -12.41 4.05
N HIS A 311 23.86 -13.15 3.02
CA HIS A 311 24.34 -14.54 3.15
C HIS A 311 25.61 -14.65 3.98
N HIS A 312 26.45 -13.62 3.94
CA HIS A 312 27.70 -13.56 4.69
C HIS A 312 27.53 -12.93 6.08
N GLY A 313 26.31 -12.50 6.44
CA GLY A 313 26.06 -11.78 7.68
C GLY A 313 26.87 -10.49 7.75
N GLN A 314 26.80 -9.69 6.69
CA GLN A 314 27.47 -8.40 6.55
C GLN A 314 26.47 -7.31 6.16
#